data_AF-A0A6N8RAB8-F1
#
_entry.id   AF-A0A6N8RAB8-F1
#
_cell.length_a   1.000
_cell.length_b   1.000
_cell.length_c   1.000
_cell.angle_alpha   90.00
_cell.angle_beta   90.00
_cell.angle_gamma   90.00
#
_symmetry.space_group_name_H-M   'P 1'
#
loop_
_entity.id
_entity.type
_entity.pdbx_description
1 polymer ?
#
loop_
_entity_poly.entity_id
_entity_poly.type
_entity_poly.pdbx_seq_one_letter_code
_entity_poly.pdbx_strand_id
1 'polypeptide(L)'
;DPELPAIQTLPMDGFHHYNSWLDAHQLRPFKGAPETFDVAKLTENLRQVVEGDCTWPQYDRQKHDPVEDALHVTAPLVIVEGNWLLLDDEKWLELASFCDFSIFIHAPAQILRERLISRKIAGGLTRQVAEAFYARTDGPNVERVLMNSRQANLIVEMTEEGRYHFTS
;
A
#
# COMPACT_ATOMS: atom_id res chain seq x y z
N ASP A 1 25.73 -7.16 -4.13
CA ASP A 1 26.83 -6.68 -4.98
C ASP A 1 27.21 -5.30 -4.44
N PRO A 2 28.46 -5.09 -3.98
CA PRO A 2 28.90 -3.81 -3.42
C PRO A 2 28.85 -2.64 -4.44
N GLU A 3 28.64 -2.90 -5.72
CA GLU A 3 28.46 -1.85 -6.74
C GLU A 3 27.02 -1.34 -6.87
N LEU A 4 26.03 -2.02 -6.27
CA LEU A 4 24.65 -1.57 -6.31
C LEU A 4 24.41 -0.43 -5.30
N PRO A 5 23.61 0.60 -5.66
CA PRO A 5 23.28 1.67 -4.73
C PRO A 5 22.53 1.13 -3.51
N ALA A 6 22.68 1.80 -2.37
CA ALA A 6 21.87 1.51 -1.20
C ALA A 6 20.38 1.72 -1.53
N ILE A 7 19.53 0.83 -1.02
CA ILE A 7 18.09 0.84 -1.24
C ILE A 7 17.38 1.02 0.09
N GLN A 8 16.34 1.86 0.12
CA GLN A 8 15.46 2.02 1.28
C GLN A 8 14.00 1.84 0.89
N THR A 9 13.27 1.03 1.65
CA THR A 9 11.83 0.81 1.46
C THR A 9 11.04 1.79 2.31
N LEU A 10 10.04 2.44 1.71
CA LEU A 10 9.20 3.45 2.33
C LEU A 10 7.73 2.99 2.26
N PRO A 11 7.13 2.53 3.38
CA PRO A 11 5.78 2.01 3.36
C PRO A 11 4.73 3.13 3.32
N MET A 12 3.73 3.01 2.46
CA MET A 12 2.59 3.91 2.37
C MET A 12 1.67 3.85 3.60
N ASP A 13 1.74 2.78 4.41
CA ASP A 13 0.88 2.57 5.56
C ASP A 13 0.95 3.73 6.59
N GLY A 14 2.09 4.43 6.68
CA GLY A 14 2.27 5.62 7.52
C GLY A 14 1.40 6.82 7.15
N PHE A 15 0.71 6.77 5.99
CA PHE A 15 -0.19 7.81 5.51
C PHE A 15 -1.66 7.47 5.71
N HIS A 16 -2.01 6.41 6.46
CA HIS A 16 -3.38 6.29 6.93
C HIS A 16 -3.79 7.54 7.70
N HIS A 17 -5.03 7.99 7.52
CA HIS A 17 -5.60 8.93 8.47
C HIS A 17 -5.64 8.29 9.87
N TYR A 18 -5.45 9.12 10.89
CA TYR A 18 -5.58 8.72 12.28
C TYR A 18 -6.95 8.10 12.55
N ASN A 19 -6.98 7.13 13.43
CA ASN A 19 -8.20 6.45 13.88
C ASN A 19 -9.30 7.43 14.31
N SER A 20 -8.95 8.50 15.04
CA SER A 20 -9.88 9.55 15.44
C SER A 20 -10.50 10.29 14.25
N TRP A 21 -9.70 10.57 13.22
CA TRP A 21 -10.19 11.16 11.96
C TRP A 21 -11.12 10.17 11.24
N LEU A 22 -10.75 8.90 11.15
CA LEU A 22 -11.57 7.86 10.51
C LEU A 22 -12.92 7.67 11.22
N ASP A 23 -12.95 7.75 12.56
CA ASP A 23 -14.19 7.67 13.34
C ASP A 23 -15.07 8.90 13.07
N ALA A 24 -14.50 10.11 13.05
CA ALA A 24 -15.21 11.35 12.76
C ALA A 24 -15.81 11.39 11.33
N HIS A 25 -15.18 10.70 10.38
CA HIS A 25 -15.63 10.62 8.98
C HIS A 25 -16.40 9.33 8.66
N GLN A 26 -16.68 8.48 9.66
CA GLN A 26 -17.39 7.19 9.50
C GLN A 26 -16.69 6.21 8.54
N LEU A 27 -15.37 6.37 8.37
CA LEU A 27 -14.54 5.55 7.50
C LEU A 27 -13.81 4.42 8.24
N ARG A 28 -13.90 4.37 9.57
CA ARG A 28 -13.24 3.34 10.38
C ARG A 28 -13.54 1.89 9.95
N PRO A 29 -14.80 1.53 9.58
CA PRO A 29 -15.11 0.18 9.10
C PRO A 29 -14.46 -0.17 7.74
N PHE A 30 -13.98 0.82 7.00
CA PHE A 30 -13.39 0.71 5.66
C PHE A 30 -11.87 0.97 5.65
N LYS A 31 -11.23 1.01 6.83
CA LYS A 31 -9.77 1.23 6.95
C LYS A 31 -8.99 0.28 6.03
N GLY A 32 -8.16 0.87 5.16
CA GLY A 32 -7.43 0.20 4.09
C GLY A 32 -7.94 0.53 2.67
N ALA A 33 -9.15 1.07 2.54
CA ALA A 33 -9.65 1.67 1.30
C ALA A 33 -8.87 2.97 0.98
N PRO A 34 -8.79 3.42 -0.29
CA PRO A 34 -7.97 4.58 -0.66
C PRO A 34 -8.44 5.87 0.03
N GLU A 35 -9.72 5.99 0.36
CA GLU A 35 -10.29 7.13 1.10
C GLU A 35 -9.79 7.24 2.54
N THR A 36 -9.10 6.21 3.04
CA THR A 36 -8.58 6.18 4.41
C THR A 36 -7.12 6.62 4.51
N PHE A 37 -6.54 7.11 3.41
CA PHE A 37 -5.18 7.63 3.32
C PHE A 37 -5.15 9.14 3.07
N ASP A 38 -4.20 9.81 3.70
CA ASP A 38 -3.87 11.21 3.46
C ASP A 38 -2.93 11.32 2.25
N VAL A 39 -3.53 11.32 1.05
CA VAL A 39 -2.79 11.36 -0.22
C VAL A 39 -2.09 12.71 -0.43
N ALA A 40 -2.65 13.80 0.09
CA ALA A 40 -2.03 15.12 0.00
C ALA A 40 -0.72 15.15 0.80
N LYS A 41 -0.72 14.59 2.01
CA LYS A 41 0.49 14.43 2.81
C LYS A 41 1.50 13.49 2.14
N LEU A 42 1.05 12.37 1.57
CA LEU A 42 1.93 11.46 0.81
C LEU A 42 2.61 12.19 -0.36
N THR A 43 1.87 13.01 -1.10
CA THR A 43 2.38 13.81 -2.21
C THR A 43 3.47 14.78 -1.75
N GLU A 44 3.25 15.47 -0.63
CA GLU A 44 4.23 16.40 -0.06
C GLU A 44 5.48 15.66 0.43
N ASN A 45 5.35 14.51 1.09
CA ASN A 45 6.50 13.71 1.49
C ASN A 45 7.30 13.18 0.29
N LEU A 46 6.64 12.77 -0.80
CA LEU A 46 7.34 12.37 -2.03
C LEU A 46 8.11 13.53 -2.67
N ARG A 47 7.55 14.75 -2.65
CA ARG A 47 8.24 15.96 -3.11
C ARG A 47 9.53 16.18 -2.31
N GLN A 48 9.45 16.07 -0.98
CA GLN A 48 10.62 16.22 -0.10
C GLN A 48 11.66 15.11 -0.30
N VAL A 49 11.23 13.87 -0.61
CA VAL A 49 12.15 12.79 -0.99
C VAL A 49 12.98 13.15 -2.21
N VAL A 50 12.37 13.79 -3.22
CA VAL A 50 13.07 14.24 -4.44
C VAL A 50 14.02 15.42 -4.15
N GLU A 51 13.66 16.32 -3.24
CA GLU A 51 14.49 17.48 -2.86
C GLU A 51 15.72 17.11 -2.00
N GLY A 52 15.63 16.03 -1.22
CA GLY A 52 16.71 15.46 -0.42
C GLY A 52 16.68 15.89 1.06
N ASP A 53 17.01 14.94 1.95
CA ASP A 53 16.94 15.02 3.43
C ASP A 53 15.53 15.25 3.97
N CYS A 54 14.78 14.16 4.13
CA CYS A 54 13.42 14.19 4.66
C CYS A 54 13.14 12.98 5.57
N THR A 55 12.01 13.07 6.26
CA THR A 55 11.48 12.01 7.10
C THR A 55 10.25 11.36 6.47
N TRP A 56 9.96 10.13 6.91
CA TRP A 56 8.82 9.35 6.41
C TRP A 56 8.03 8.77 7.59
N PRO A 57 6.70 8.91 7.60
CA PRO A 57 5.86 8.34 8.66
C PRO A 57 5.77 6.83 8.52
N GLN A 58 5.54 6.14 9.64
CA GLN A 58 5.36 4.69 9.66
C GLN A 58 4.13 4.31 10.48
N TYR A 59 3.39 3.30 10.03
CA TYR A 59 2.26 2.77 10.79
C TYR A 59 2.74 1.88 11.96
N ASP A 60 2.34 2.23 13.18
CA ASP A 60 2.61 1.44 14.37
C ASP A 60 1.47 0.45 14.61
N ARG A 61 1.78 -0.85 14.49
CA ARG A 61 0.79 -1.92 14.66
C ARG A 61 0.34 -2.13 16.10
N GLN A 62 1.09 -1.66 17.10
CA GLN A 62 0.68 -1.70 18.51
C GLN A 62 -0.28 -0.54 18.82
N LYS A 63 0.03 0.65 18.32
CA LYS A 63 -0.84 1.83 18.48
C LYS A 63 -2.05 1.81 17.56
N HIS A 64 -1.96 1.07 16.45
CA HIS A 64 -2.91 1.08 15.34
C HIS A 64 -3.07 2.47 14.68
N ASP A 65 -2.03 3.30 14.72
CA ASP A 65 -2.01 4.66 14.17
C ASP A 65 -0.64 4.99 13.54
N PRO A 66 -0.60 5.96 12.62
CA PRO A 66 0.66 6.53 12.13
C PRO A 66 1.54 7.10 13.25
N VAL A 67 2.85 7.00 13.05
CA VAL A 67 3.88 7.70 13.80
C VAL A 67 4.66 8.57 12.83
N GLU A 68 4.61 9.87 13.07
CA GLU A 68 5.34 10.87 12.29
C GLU A 68 6.85 10.72 12.45
N ASP A 69 7.59 11.14 11.43
CA ASP A 69 9.06 11.20 11.42
C ASP A 69 9.78 9.89 11.83
N ALA A 70 9.14 8.75 11.58
CA ALA A 70 9.60 7.45 12.05
C ALA A 70 10.86 6.95 11.33
N LEU A 71 11.06 7.36 10.08
CA LEU A 71 12.21 6.98 9.25
C LEU A 71 12.89 8.22 8.70
N HIS A 72 14.22 8.22 8.65
CA HIS A 72 14.99 9.21 7.89
C HIS A 72 15.32 8.61 6.52
N VAL A 73 15.03 9.35 5.45
CA VAL A 73 15.29 8.90 4.08
C VAL A 73 16.71 9.31 3.68
N THR A 74 17.59 8.33 3.54
CA THR A 74 19.03 8.57 3.30
C THR A 74 19.58 7.82 2.10
N ALA A 75 18.87 6.79 1.62
CA ALA A 75 19.29 6.04 0.45
C ALA A 75 19.02 6.83 -0.85
N PRO A 76 19.91 6.73 -1.85
CA PRO A 76 19.72 7.36 -3.15
C PRO A 76 18.65 6.66 -4.00
N LEU A 77 18.32 5.40 -3.69
CA LEU A 77 17.25 4.66 -4.33
C LEU A 77 16.21 4.27 -3.28
N VAL A 78 14.97 4.68 -3.50
CA VAL A 78 13.84 4.36 -2.62
C VAL A 78 12.83 3.49 -3.33
N ILE A 79 12.22 2.57 -2.59
CA ILE A 79 11.07 1.78 -3.04
C ILE A 79 9.89 2.18 -2.17
N VAL A 80 8.97 2.96 -2.72
CA VAL A 80 7.71 3.27 -2.05
C VAL A 80 6.75 2.11 -2.29
N GLU A 81 6.27 1.48 -1.22
CA GLU A 81 5.40 0.31 -1.31
C GLU A 81 3.98 0.59 -0.80
N GLY A 82 2.97 0.14 -1.54
CA GLY A 82 1.56 0.38 -1.21
C GLY A 82 0.64 -0.08 -2.34
N ASN A 83 -0.58 -0.47 -2.00
CA ASN A 83 -1.55 -1.02 -2.95
C ASN A 83 -2.24 0.04 -3.83
N TRP A 84 -2.20 1.31 -3.43
CA TRP A 84 -2.91 2.41 -4.11
C TRP A 84 -2.01 3.33 -4.93
N LEU A 85 -0.68 3.14 -4.90
CA LEU A 85 0.30 4.02 -5.56
C LEU A 85 0.15 4.10 -7.08
N LEU A 86 -0.55 3.13 -7.68
CA LEU A 86 -0.84 3.07 -9.11
C LEU A 86 -2.33 3.27 -9.43
N LEU A 87 -3.16 3.64 -8.45
CA LEU A 87 -4.58 3.84 -8.67
C LEU A 87 -4.82 4.99 -9.67
N ASP A 88 -5.61 4.71 -10.70
CA ASP A 88 -6.08 5.67 -11.72
C ASP A 88 -7.27 6.46 -11.18
N ASP A 89 -6.98 7.32 -10.20
CA ASP A 89 -7.92 8.19 -9.49
C ASP A 89 -7.30 9.58 -9.38
N GLU A 90 -8.08 10.65 -9.55
CA GLU A 90 -7.60 12.04 -9.61
C GLU A 90 -6.68 12.41 -8.42
N LYS A 91 -6.97 11.90 -7.22
CA LYS A 91 -6.15 12.19 -6.03
C LYS A 91 -4.80 11.47 -6.04
N TRP A 92 -4.72 10.32 -6.69
CA TRP A 92 -3.56 9.44 -6.69
C TRP A 92 -2.66 9.63 -7.91
N LEU A 93 -3.23 10.16 -9.00
CA LEU A 93 -2.53 10.38 -10.27
C LEU A 93 -1.29 11.28 -10.13
N GLU A 94 -1.29 12.26 -9.24
CA GLU A 94 -0.14 13.14 -9.02
C GLU A 94 1.09 12.38 -8.51
N LEU A 95 0.91 11.29 -7.76
CA LEU A 95 2.04 10.49 -7.23
C LEU A 95 2.95 9.95 -8.35
N ALA A 96 2.40 9.76 -9.54
CA ALA A 96 3.12 9.32 -10.71
C ALA A 96 4.27 10.24 -11.12
N SER A 97 4.18 11.55 -10.86
CA SER A 97 5.22 12.49 -11.27
C SER A 97 6.51 12.36 -10.46
N PHE A 98 6.47 11.66 -9.32
CA PHE A 98 7.62 11.40 -8.46
C PHE A 98 8.21 10.00 -8.66
N CYS A 99 7.68 9.21 -9.60
CA CYS A 99 8.05 7.81 -9.79
C CYS A 99 8.84 7.62 -11.09
N ASP A 100 10.13 7.29 -10.98
CA ASP A 100 10.97 6.97 -12.13
C ASP A 100 10.63 5.60 -12.75
N PHE A 101 10.25 4.64 -11.91
CA PHE A 101 9.94 3.27 -12.31
C PHE A 101 8.91 2.62 -11.38
N SER A 102 7.86 2.05 -11.96
CA SER A 102 6.75 1.43 -11.26
C SER A 102 6.66 -0.08 -11.51
N ILE A 103 6.34 -0.81 -10.45
CA ILE A 103 6.12 -2.26 -10.48
C ILE A 103 4.71 -2.55 -9.97
N PHE A 104 3.94 -3.32 -10.74
CA PHE A 104 2.67 -3.87 -10.28
C PHE A 104 2.83 -5.37 -10.04
N ILE A 105 2.52 -5.82 -8.81
CA ILE A 105 2.49 -7.25 -8.49
C ILE A 105 1.07 -7.74 -8.72
N HIS A 106 0.85 -8.45 -9.83
CA HIS A 106 -0.44 -9.04 -10.16
C HIS A 106 -0.58 -10.41 -9.52
N ALA A 107 -1.80 -10.70 -9.05
CA ALA A 107 -2.20 -12.02 -8.59
C ALA A 107 -3.71 -12.20 -8.83
N PRO A 108 -4.16 -13.37 -9.33
CA PRO A 108 -5.58 -13.65 -9.49
C PRO A 108 -6.38 -13.41 -8.19
N ALA A 109 -7.50 -12.68 -8.30
CA ALA A 109 -8.35 -12.32 -7.17
C ALA A 109 -8.77 -13.52 -6.31
N GLN A 110 -8.99 -14.69 -6.94
CA GLN A 110 -9.35 -15.92 -6.25
C GLN A 110 -8.25 -16.40 -5.29
N ILE A 111 -6.97 -16.26 -5.67
CA ILE A 111 -5.82 -16.62 -4.84
C ILE A 111 -5.70 -15.63 -3.68
N LEU A 112 -5.86 -14.34 -3.98
CA LEU A 112 -5.83 -13.28 -2.96
C LEU A 112 -6.92 -13.47 -1.90
N ARG A 113 -8.14 -13.84 -2.32
CA ARG A 113 -9.27 -14.10 -1.42
C ARG A 113 -8.93 -15.11 -0.33
N GLU A 114 -8.50 -16.32 -0.71
CA GLU A 114 -8.21 -17.37 0.26
C GLU A 114 -7.04 -16.98 1.18
N ARG A 115 -6.01 -16.30 0.65
CA ARG A 115 -4.86 -15.82 1.46
C ARG A 115 -5.28 -14.77 2.48
N LEU A 116 -6.14 -13.82 2.09
CA LEU A 116 -6.63 -12.75 2.96
C LEU A 116 -7.54 -13.29 4.06
N ILE A 117 -8.47 -14.19 3.72
CA ILE A 117 -9.32 -14.88 4.70
C ILE A 117 -8.46 -15.70 5.68
N SER A 118 -7.51 -16.48 5.16
CA SER A 118 -6.62 -17.31 5.98
C SER A 118 -5.78 -16.48 6.95
N ARG A 119 -5.28 -15.31 6.52
CA ARG A 119 -4.55 -14.36 7.38
C ARG A 119 -5.42 -13.87 8.54
N LYS A 120 -6.69 -13.58 8.30
CA LYS A 120 -7.64 -13.14 9.34
C LYS A 120 -7.95 -14.26 10.33
N ILE A 121 -8.08 -15.50 9.84
CA ILE A 121 -8.26 -16.68 10.69
C ILE A 121 -7.02 -16.92 11.56
N ALA A 122 -5.82 -16.81 11.00
CA ALA A 122 -4.57 -16.91 11.76
C ALA A 122 -4.44 -15.81 12.84
N GLY A 123 -5.07 -14.65 12.61
CA GLY A 123 -5.22 -13.57 13.60
C GLY A 123 -6.33 -13.80 14.64
N GLY A 124 -7.00 -14.95 14.64
CA GLY A 124 -7.99 -15.35 15.64
C GLY A 124 -9.47 -15.18 15.25
N LEU A 125 -9.78 -14.73 14.02
CA LEU A 125 -11.18 -14.65 13.57
C LEU A 125 -11.73 -16.03 13.17
N THR A 126 -13.04 -16.24 13.35
CA THR A 126 -13.71 -17.40 12.75
C THR A 126 -13.78 -17.24 11.23
N ARG A 127 -13.91 -18.36 10.49
CA ARG A 127 -14.03 -18.31 9.02
C ARG A 127 -15.18 -17.41 8.56
N GLN A 128 -16.35 -17.53 9.18
CA GLN A 128 -17.51 -16.71 8.86
C GLN A 128 -17.24 -15.20 9.04
N VAL A 129 -16.57 -14.81 10.12
CA VAL A 129 -16.23 -13.40 10.38
C VAL A 129 -15.15 -12.91 9.41
N ALA A 130 -14.16 -13.75 9.09
CA ALA A 130 -13.12 -13.43 8.11
C ALA A 130 -13.69 -13.24 6.70
N GLU A 131 -14.62 -14.10 6.27
CA GLU A 131 -15.32 -13.99 4.98
C GLU A 131 -16.19 -12.73 4.91
N ALA A 132 -16.93 -12.42 5.99
CA ALA A 132 -17.72 -11.20 6.07
C ALA A 132 -16.83 -9.94 6.06
N PHE A 133 -15.66 -10.00 6.72
CA PHE A 133 -14.66 -8.93 6.66
C PHE A 133 -14.13 -8.74 5.24
N TYR A 134 -13.74 -9.83 4.57
CA TYR A 134 -13.28 -9.80 3.19
C TYR A 134 -14.32 -9.18 2.26
N ALA A 135 -15.56 -9.65 2.30
CA ALA A 135 -16.64 -9.15 1.45
C ALA A 135 -16.90 -7.64 1.65
N ARG A 136 -16.67 -7.12 2.87
CA ARG A 136 -16.88 -5.71 3.18
C ARG A 136 -15.70 -4.81 2.83
N THR A 137 -14.46 -5.29 2.99
CA THR A 137 -13.26 -4.45 2.88
C THR A 137 -12.24 -4.97 1.87
N ASP A 138 -11.64 -6.13 2.14
CA ASP A 138 -10.47 -6.60 1.39
C ASP A 138 -10.84 -6.93 -0.07
N GLY A 139 -12.02 -7.52 -0.30
CA GLY A 139 -12.52 -7.87 -1.63
C GLY A 139 -12.74 -6.67 -2.54
N PRO A 140 -13.58 -5.69 -2.16
CA PRO A 140 -13.72 -4.45 -2.92
C PRO A 140 -12.39 -3.73 -3.18
N ASN A 141 -11.47 -3.78 -2.21
CA ASN A 141 -10.14 -3.19 -2.39
C ASN A 141 -9.31 -3.95 -3.42
N VAL A 142 -9.30 -5.29 -3.38
CA VAL A 142 -8.61 -6.14 -4.36
C VAL A 142 -9.15 -5.86 -5.76
N GLU A 143 -10.48 -5.82 -5.93
CA GLU A 143 -11.11 -5.54 -7.22
C GLU A 143 -10.69 -4.16 -7.74
N ARG A 144 -10.73 -3.13 -6.89
CA ARG A 144 -10.34 -1.77 -7.29
C ARG A 144 -8.87 -1.68 -7.68
N VAL A 145 -7.96 -2.35 -6.96
CA VAL A 145 -6.54 -2.39 -7.35
C VAL A 145 -6.37 -3.07 -8.71
N LEU A 146 -7.01 -4.22 -8.94
CA LEU A 146 -6.85 -4.99 -10.17
C LEU A 146 -7.49 -4.31 -11.39
N MET A 147 -8.62 -3.62 -11.21
CA MET A 147 -9.39 -3.03 -12.31
C MET A 147 -9.07 -1.57 -12.58
N ASN A 148 -8.59 -0.82 -11.58
CA ASN A 148 -8.43 0.63 -11.66
C ASN A 148 -6.98 1.07 -11.43
N SER A 149 -5.99 0.18 -11.53
CA SER A 149 -4.59 0.61 -11.56
C SER A 149 -4.17 1.00 -12.96
N ARG A 150 -3.41 2.08 -13.07
CA ARG A 150 -2.71 2.48 -14.29
C ARG A 150 -1.66 1.44 -14.68
N GLN A 151 -1.25 1.46 -15.95
CA GLN A 151 -0.17 0.59 -16.43
C GLN A 151 1.15 0.90 -15.71
N ALA A 152 1.77 -0.13 -15.13
CA ALA A 152 3.10 -0.05 -14.56
C ALA A 152 4.19 -0.26 -15.62
N ASN A 153 5.43 0.14 -15.30
CA ASN A 153 6.58 -0.13 -16.16
C ASN A 153 6.92 -1.62 -16.22
N LEU A 154 6.65 -2.35 -15.13
CA LEU A 154 6.85 -3.79 -15.04
C LEU A 154 5.69 -4.45 -14.29
N ILE A 155 5.20 -5.55 -14.85
CA ILE A 155 4.23 -6.43 -14.18
C ILE A 155 4.94 -7.71 -13.74
N VAL A 156 4.84 -8.00 -12.44
CA VAL A 156 5.33 -9.23 -11.83
C VAL A 156 4.13 -10.06 -11.41
N GLU A 157 4.08 -11.29 -11.86
CA GLU A 157 2.98 -12.21 -11.56
C GLU A 157 3.34 -13.08 -10.36
N MET A 158 2.43 -13.14 -9.39
CA MET A 158 2.55 -14.03 -8.25
C MET A 158 1.72 -15.31 -8.47
N THR A 159 2.39 -16.46 -8.42
CA THR A 159 1.74 -17.77 -8.54
C THR A 159 0.97 -18.15 -7.27
N GLU A 160 0.15 -19.20 -7.36
CA GLU A 160 -0.57 -19.79 -6.21
C GLU A 160 0.36 -20.17 -5.05
N GLU A 161 1.58 -20.61 -5.38
CA GLU A 161 2.60 -21.01 -4.43
C GLU A 161 3.38 -19.82 -3.85
N GLY A 162 3.04 -18.59 -4.25
CA GLY A 162 3.71 -17.37 -3.81
C GLY A 162 5.06 -17.11 -4.48
N ARG A 163 5.34 -17.77 -5.61
CA ARG A 163 6.54 -17.48 -6.44
C ARG A 163 6.25 -16.31 -7.37
N TYR A 164 7.29 -15.58 -7.75
CA TYR A 164 7.19 -14.44 -8.66
C TYR A 164 7.82 -14.76 -10.01
N HIS A 165 7.16 -14.37 -11.11
CA HIS A 165 7.74 -14.40 -12.44
C HIS A 165 7.52 -13.07 -13.17
N PHE A 166 8.52 -12.64 -13.93
CA PHE A 166 8.40 -11.49 -14.82
C PHE A 166 7.49 -11.87 -15.98
N THR A 167 6.59 -10.97 -16.35
CA THR A 167 5.90 -11.06 -17.63
C THR A 167 6.73 -10.31 -18.66
N SER A 168 7.08 -11.02 -19.74
CA SER A 168 7.76 -10.47 -20.93
C SER A 168 6.78 -9.68 -21.79
#